data_AF-A0A9E0HZJ7-F1
#
_entry.id   AF-A0A9E0HZJ7-F1
#
_cell.length_a   1.000
_cell.length_b   1.000
_cell.length_c   1.000
_cell.angle_alpha   90.00
_cell.angle_beta   90.00
_cell.angle_gamma   90.00
#
_symmetry.space_group_name_H-M   'P 1'
#
loop_
_entity.id
_entity.type
_entity.pdbx_description
1 polymer ?
#
loop_
_entity_poly.entity_id
_entity_poly.type
_entity_poly.pdbx_seq_one_letter_code
_entity_poly.pdbx_strand_id
1 'polypeptide(L)'
;MEISRMRILALYFMFAVAVVLGLFPDLTLQNVSFLLYSVVLILAYVFRWGRKKNDDLESHHCTYLIRSIWIFSFLAAVAIVGAGYMVGQQADASALDEILSRIESMGQVPSEADLDAAFKVYYTTNQDLIFHLYRLWMCPALVYGAWRIIRGVVRAFRGYRIAHPRSWN
;
A
#
# COMPACT_ATOMS: atom_id res chain seq x y z
N MET A 1 14.42 -28.80 -0.53
CA MET A 1 14.14 -28.01 0.70
C MET A 1 14.73 -26.60 0.64
N GLU A 2 15.90 -26.39 0.03
CA GLU A 2 16.46 -25.03 -0.17
C GLU A 2 15.69 -24.19 -1.19
N ILE A 3 15.27 -24.78 -2.32
CA ILE A 3 14.50 -24.07 -3.36
C ILE A 3 13.22 -23.45 -2.80
N SER A 4 12.46 -24.19 -1.97
CA SER A 4 11.25 -23.65 -1.32
C SER A 4 11.55 -22.48 -0.39
N ARG A 5 12.67 -22.53 0.36
CA ARG A 5 13.08 -21.42 1.23
C ARG A 5 13.44 -20.18 0.42
N MET A 6 14.20 -20.34 -0.68
CA MET A 6 14.53 -19.23 -1.57
C MET A 6 13.27 -18.57 -2.17
N ARG A 7 12.29 -19.37 -2.62
CA ARG A 7 11.00 -18.86 -3.11
C ARG A 7 10.23 -18.07 -2.05
N ILE A 8 10.14 -18.60 -0.83
CA ILE A 8 9.48 -17.91 0.29
C ILE A 8 10.16 -16.57 0.58
N LEU A 9 11.49 -16.55 0.68
CA LEU A 9 12.26 -15.34 0.95
C LEU A 9 12.12 -14.31 -0.18
N ALA A 10 12.14 -14.76 -1.44
CA ALA A 10 11.90 -13.90 -2.59
C ALA A 10 10.52 -13.25 -2.54
N LEU A 11 9.46 -13.99 -2.18
CA LEU A 11 8.12 -13.42 -2.01
C LEU A 11 8.06 -12.36 -0.92
N TYR A 12 8.70 -12.59 0.24
CA TYR A 12 8.76 -11.57 1.29
C TYR A 12 9.56 -10.34 0.89
N PHE A 13 10.67 -10.53 0.17
CA PHE A 13 11.49 -9.44 -0.33
C PHE A 13 10.71 -8.59 -1.34
N MET A 14 10.08 -9.21 -2.33
CA MET A 14 9.23 -8.53 -3.31
C MET A 14 8.08 -7.79 -2.62
N PHE A 15 7.45 -8.40 -1.60
CA PHE A 15 6.41 -7.72 -0.81
C PHE A 15 6.95 -6.50 -0.07
N ALA A 16 8.13 -6.59 0.56
CA ALA A 16 8.75 -5.47 1.25
C ALA A 16 9.10 -4.33 0.27
N VAL A 17 9.66 -4.65 -0.90
CA VAL A 17 9.94 -3.67 -1.95
C VAL A 17 8.64 -3.02 -2.44
N ALA A 18 7.58 -3.80 -2.65
CA ALA A 18 6.28 -3.27 -3.05
C ALA A 18 5.74 -2.27 -2.02
N VAL A 19 5.77 -2.61 -0.73
CA VAL A 19 5.38 -1.70 0.36
C VAL A 19 6.18 -0.39 0.25
N VAL A 20 7.52 -0.47 0.18
CA VAL A 20 8.39 0.70 0.17
C VAL A 20 8.13 1.60 -1.05
N LEU A 21 8.00 1.01 -2.25
CA LEU A 21 7.70 1.75 -3.47
C LEU A 21 6.35 2.47 -3.39
N GLY A 22 5.37 1.87 -2.71
CA GLY A 22 4.04 2.46 -2.53
C GLY A 22 3.99 3.65 -1.58
N LEU A 23 5.07 3.93 -0.84
CA LEU A 23 5.15 5.09 0.07
C LEU A 23 5.67 6.35 -0.60
N PHE A 24 6.24 6.23 -1.81
CA PHE A 24 6.72 7.39 -2.53
C PHE A 24 5.53 8.15 -3.13
N PRO A 25 5.47 9.48 -3.01
CA PRO A 25 4.44 10.32 -3.64
C PRO A 25 4.73 10.50 -5.13
N ASP A 26 4.95 9.39 -5.84
CA ASP A 26 5.20 9.34 -7.27
C ASP A 26 4.26 8.30 -7.89
N LEU A 27 3.44 8.74 -8.86
CA LEU A 27 2.41 7.89 -9.46
C LEU A 27 3.01 6.69 -10.21
N THR A 28 4.20 6.86 -10.81
CA THR A 28 4.89 5.78 -11.52
C THR A 28 5.35 4.71 -10.55
N LEU A 29 6.00 5.11 -9.44
CA LEU A 29 6.44 4.19 -8.39
C LEU A 29 5.26 3.50 -7.69
N GLN A 30 4.16 4.20 -7.47
CA GLN A 30 2.93 3.60 -6.92
C GLN A 30 2.31 2.57 -7.87
N ASN A 31 2.30 2.82 -9.18
CA ASN A 31 1.83 1.84 -10.17
C ASN A 31 2.74 0.60 -10.21
N VAL A 32 4.06 0.79 -10.16
CA VAL A 32 5.03 -0.32 -10.07
C VAL A 32 4.84 -1.11 -8.77
N SER A 33 4.62 -0.41 -7.65
CA SER A 33 4.27 -1.04 -6.37
C SER A 33 3.04 -1.92 -6.50
N PHE A 34 1.95 -1.40 -7.06
CA PHE A 34 0.70 -2.13 -7.27
C PHE A 34 0.89 -3.39 -8.13
N LEU A 35 1.62 -3.28 -9.25
CA LEU A 35 1.95 -4.42 -10.09
C LEU A 35 2.74 -5.48 -9.32
N LEU A 36 3.74 -5.06 -8.54
CA LEU A 36 4.55 -5.97 -7.73
C LEU A 36 3.71 -6.67 -6.66
N TYR A 37 2.78 -5.95 -6.01
CA TYR A 37 1.78 -6.53 -5.10
C TYR A 37 0.95 -7.63 -5.78
N SER A 38 0.40 -7.35 -6.96
CA SER A 38 -0.38 -8.31 -7.72
C SER A 38 0.43 -9.56 -8.06
N VAL A 39 1.66 -9.39 -8.53
CA VAL A 39 2.56 -10.51 -8.85
C VAL A 39 2.85 -11.36 -7.62
N VAL A 40 3.22 -10.74 -6.49
CA VAL A 40 3.49 -11.48 -5.23
C VAL A 40 2.25 -12.24 -4.78
N LEU A 41 1.07 -11.62 -4.84
CA LEU A 41 -0.17 -12.25 -4.44
C LEU A 41 -0.49 -13.45 -5.34
N ILE A 42 -0.41 -13.29 -6.67
CA ILE A 42 -0.62 -14.36 -7.65
C ILE A 42 0.35 -15.51 -7.39
N LEU A 43 1.66 -15.24 -7.27
CA LEU A 43 2.66 -16.26 -7.01
C LEU A 43 2.40 -16.99 -5.69
N ALA A 44 2.02 -16.27 -4.63
CA ALA A 44 1.67 -16.88 -3.35
C ALA A 44 0.46 -17.82 -3.48
N TYR A 45 -0.56 -17.46 -4.25
CA TYR A 45 -1.71 -18.35 -4.53
C TYR A 45 -1.30 -19.57 -5.37
N VAL A 46 -0.50 -19.37 -6.42
CA VAL A 46 -0.02 -20.46 -7.30
C VAL A 46 0.84 -21.45 -6.51
N PHE A 47 1.80 -20.96 -5.72
CA PHE A 47 2.66 -21.81 -4.90
C PHE A 47 1.91 -22.50 -3.78
N ARG A 48 0.84 -21.90 -3.24
CA ARG A 48 -0.08 -22.55 -2.30
C ARG A 48 -0.88 -23.66 -2.99
N TRP A 49 -1.46 -23.39 -4.16
CA TRP A 49 -2.33 -24.33 -4.89
C TRP A 49 -1.61 -25.60 -5.33
N GLY A 50 -0.35 -25.48 -5.78
CA GLY A 50 0.46 -26.61 -6.22
C GLY A 50 0.83 -27.62 -5.12
N ARG A 51 0.50 -27.37 -3.85
CA ARG A 51 0.92 -28.19 -2.70
C ARG A 51 -0.23 -29.02 -2.15
N LYS A 52 -0.21 -30.32 -2.48
CA LYS A 52 -1.22 -31.32 -2.06
C LYS A 52 -1.26 -31.63 -0.55
N LYS A 53 -0.22 -31.27 0.21
CA LYS A 53 -0.19 -31.43 1.68
C LYS A 53 -0.26 -30.05 2.33
N ASN A 54 -1.33 -29.80 3.06
CA ASN A 54 -1.56 -28.56 3.80
C ASN A 54 -0.49 -28.24 4.86
N ASP A 55 0.40 -29.19 5.15
CA ASP A 55 1.43 -29.09 6.18
C ASP A 55 2.85 -28.86 5.62
N ASP A 56 2.98 -28.43 4.37
CA ASP A 56 4.27 -28.04 3.77
C ASP A 56 4.69 -26.61 4.20
N LEU A 57 6.00 -26.40 4.37
CA LEU A 57 6.61 -25.12 4.76
C LEU A 57 6.13 -23.98 3.84
N GLU A 58 6.18 -24.22 2.53
CA GLU A 58 5.80 -23.26 1.50
C GLU A 58 4.31 -22.91 1.57
N SER A 59 3.43 -23.89 1.79
CA SER A 59 1.99 -23.67 1.92
C SER A 59 1.65 -22.79 3.14
N HIS A 60 2.30 -23.02 4.28
CA HIS A 60 2.11 -22.20 5.49
C HIS A 60 2.57 -20.75 5.30
N HIS A 61 3.74 -20.55 4.69
CA HIS A 61 4.27 -19.21 4.41
C HIS A 61 3.42 -18.48 3.36
N CYS A 62 3.00 -19.15 2.29
CA CYS A 62 2.12 -18.55 1.28
C CYS A 62 0.77 -18.16 1.88
N THR A 63 0.14 -19.02 2.70
CA THR A 63 -1.11 -18.70 3.40
C THR A 63 -0.94 -17.51 4.35
N TYR A 64 0.18 -17.46 5.07
CA TYR A 64 0.51 -16.33 5.92
C TYR A 64 0.70 -15.03 5.13
N LEU A 65 1.39 -15.09 3.99
CA LEU A 65 1.68 -13.94 3.14
C LEU A 65 0.40 -13.39 2.48
N ILE A 66 -0.44 -14.26 1.89
CA ILE A 66 -1.74 -13.90 1.31
C ILE A 66 -2.58 -13.10 2.32
N ARG A 67 -2.69 -13.61 3.56
CA ARG A 67 -3.41 -12.89 4.63
C ARG A 67 -2.76 -11.57 5.02
N SER A 68 -1.43 -11.53 5.02
CA SER A 68 -0.69 -10.31 5.35
C SER A 68 -0.97 -9.24 4.32
N ILE A 69 -0.97 -9.60 3.03
CA ILE A 69 -1.30 -8.71 1.92
C ILE A 69 -2.74 -8.22 2.05
N TRP A 70 -3.73 -9.11 2.17
CA TRP A 70 -5.13 -8.69 2.27
C TRP A 70 -5.43 -7.77 3.44
N ILE A 71 -4.93 -8.08 4.65
CA ILE A 71 -5.14 -7.23 5.83
C ILE A 71 -4.39 -5.90 5.67
N PHE A 72 -3.17 -5.92 5.14
CA PHE A 72 -2.42 -4.70 4.86
C PHE A 72 -3.17 -3.81 3.86
N SER A 73 -3.61 -4.37 2.72
CA SER A 73 -4.37 -3.66 1.70
C SER A 73 -5.67 -3.08 2.25
N PHE A 74 -6.38 -3.82 3.10
CA PHE A 74 -7.58 -3.32 3.76
C PHE A 74 -7.29 -2.14 4.69
N LEU A 75 -6.27 -2.26 5.55
CA LEU A 75 -5.86 -1.16 6.45
C LEU A 75 -5.38 0.07 5.66
N ALA A 76 -4.62 -0.14 4.59
CA ALA A 76 -4.15 0.93 3.71
C ALA A 76 -5.31 1.61 2.96
N ALA A 77 -6.30 0.85 2.48
CA ALA A 77 -7.49 1.41 1.86
C ALA A 77 -8.30 2.28 2.84
N VAL A 78 -8.52 1.78 4.07
CA VAL A 78 -9.17 2.56 5.13
C VAL A 78 -8.36 3.83 5.45
N ALA A 79 -7.04 3.73 5.48
CA ALA A 79 -6.17 4.87 5.71
C ALA A 79 -6.28 5.95 4.63
N ILE A 80 -6.26 5.55 3.35
CA ILE A 80 -6.37 6.47 2.22
C ILE A 80 -7.73 7.15 2.21
N VAL A 81 -8.82 6.39 2.41
CA VAL A 81 -10.19 6.93 2.44
C VAL A 81 -10.36 7.87 3.64
N GLY A 82 -9.89 7.47 4.82
CA GLY A 82 -9.97 8.28 6.05
C GLY A 82 -9.16 9.57 5.95
N ALA A 83 -7.92 9.49 5.48
CA ALA A 83 -7.08 10.67 5.25
C ALA A 83 -7.68 11.59 4.18
N GLY A 84 -8.15 11.04 3.06
CA GLY A 84 -8.76 11.80 1.97
C GLY A 84 -10.04 12.52 2.40
N TYR A 85 -10.91 11.85 3.17
CA TYR A 85 -12.10 12.48 3.74
C TYR A 85 -11.73 13.66 4.67
N MET A 86 -10.75 13.47 5.55
CA MET A 86 -10.32 14.52 6.49
C MET A 86 -9.65 15.70 5.77
N VAL A 87 -8.82 15.45 4.75
CA VAL A 87 -8.28 16.50 3.88
C VAL A 87 -9.42 17.26 3.20
N GLY A 88 -10.41 16.58 2.65
CA GLY A 88 -11.57 17.24 2.02
C GLY A 88 -12.42 18.10 2.96
N GLN A 89 -12.35 17.87 4.28
CA GLN A 89 -13.08 18.67 5.27
C GLN A 89 -12.25 19.82 5.87
N GLN A 90 -10.93 19.69 5.91
CA GLN A 90 -10.05 20.58 6.67
C GLN A 90 -9.05 21.35 5.82
N ALA A 91 -8.84 20.96 4.55
CA ALA A 91 -7.91 21.63 3.68
C ALA A 91 -8.45 23.01 3.26
N ASP A 92 -7.56 23.99 3.21
CA ASP A 92 -7.81 25.29 2.62
C ASP A 92 -7.89 25.15 1.09
N ALA A 93 -9.10 25.27 0.56
CA ALA A 93 -9.41 25.19 -0.87
C ALA A 93 -9.46 26.56 -1.57
N SER A 94 -9.11 27.65 -0.89
CA SER A 94 -9.26 29.03 -1.41
C SER A 94 -8.61 29.25 -2.79
N ALA A 95 -7.43 28.66 -3.03
CA ALA A 95 -6.74 28.75 -4.31
C ALA A 95 -7.51 28.08 -5.47
N LEU A 96 -8.26 27.00 -5.18
CA LEU A 96 -9.12 26.33 -6.15
C LEU A 96 -10.45 27.07 -6.31
N ASP A 97 -11.01 27.57 -5.21
CA ASP A 97 -12.24 28.37 -5.20
C ASP A 97 -12.05 29.67 -6.02
N GLU A 98 -10.88 30.27 -5.99
CA GLU A 98 -10.55 31.44 -6.80
C GLU A 98 -10.64 31.12 -8.31
N ILE A 99 -10.12 29.97 -8.76
CA ILE A 99 -10.26 29.55 -10.16
C ILE A 99 -11.72 29.34 -10.52
N LEU A 100 -12.47 28.63 -9.67
CA LEU A 100 -13.90 28.38 -9.90
C LEU A 100 -14.68 29.70 -10.01
N SER A 101 -14.41 30.66 -9.13
CA SER A 101 -15.05 31.98 -9.18
C SER A 101 -14.73 32.76 -10.46
N ARG A 102 -13.53 32.63 -11.04
CA ARG A 102 -13.18 33.28 -12.33
C ARG A 102 -13.93 32.66 -13.51
N ILE A 103 -14.18 31.35 -13.46
CA ILE A 103 -15.03 30.67 -14.45
C ILE A 103 -16.46 31.19 -14.36
N GLU A 104 -17.03 31.20 -13.14
CA GLU A 104 -18.43 31.57 -12.91
C GLU A 104 -18.72 33.06 -13.17
N SER A 105 -17.80 33.95 -12.78
CA SER A 105 -18.02 35.40 -12.86
C SER A 105 -17.53 36.04 -14.16
N MET A 106 -16.47 35.50 -14.77
CA MET A 106 -15.82 36.11 -15.95
C MET A 106 -15.93 35.25 -17.21
N GLY A 107 -16.47 34.03 -17.12
CA GLY A 107 -16.51 33.09 -18.25
C GLY A 107 -15.12 32.70 -18.76
N GLN A 108 -14.07 32.90 -17.95
CA GLN A 108 -12.72 32.54 -18.33
C GLN A 108 -12.53 31.02 -18.24
N VAL A 109 -12.05 30.43 -19.33
CA VAL A 109 -11.56 29.04 -19.32
C VAL A 109 -10.13 29.06 -18.79
N PRO A 110 -9.84 28.43 -17.63
CA PRO A 110 -8.50 28.40 -17.07
C PRO A 110 -7.56 27.65 -18.01
N SER A 111 -6.33 28.13 -18.13
CA SER A 111 -5.29 27.36 -18.81
C SER A 111 -4.81 26.22 -17.92
N GLU A 112 -4.14 25.22 -18.51
CA GLU A 112 -3.47 24.14 -17.77
C GLU A 112 -2.45 24.69 -16.76
N ALA A 113 -1.74 25.77 -17.12
CA ALA A 113 -0.78 26.43 -16.24
C ALA A 113 -1.45 27.09 -15.01
N ASP A 114 -2.66 27.64 -15.16
CA ASP A 114 -3.40 28.22 -14.05
C ASP A 114 -3.83 27.14 -13.05
N LEU A 115 -4.30 25.99 -13.57
CA LEU A 115 -4.68 24.84 -12.75
C LEU A 115 -3.47 24.29 -12.00
N ASP A 116 -2.34 24.07 -12.67
CA ASP A 116 -1.11 23.59 -12.04
C ASP A 116 -0.61 24.54 -10.94
N ALA A 117 -0.69 25.85 -11.19
CA ALA A 117 -0.31 26.86 -10.20
C ALA A 117 -1.20 26.79 -8.95
N ALA A 118 -2.53 26.72 -9.13
CA ALA A 118 -3.46 26.60 -8.01
C ALA A 118 -3.31 25.28 -7.25
N PHE A 119 -3.11 24.15 -7.95
CA PHE A 119 -2.83 22.87 -7.30
C PHE A 119 -1.53 22.91 -6.48
N LYS A 120 -0.49 23.57 -6.99
CA LYS A 120 0.76 23.75 -6.26
C LYS A 120 0.56 24.59 -5.00
N VAL A 121 -0.20 25.69 -5.08
CA VAL A 121 -0.55 26.51 -3.91
C VAL A 121 -1.37 25.69 -2.92
N TYR A 122 -2.43 25.03 -3.37
CA TYR A 122 -3.25 24.14 -2.55
C TYR A 122 -2.40 23.09 -1.81
N TYR A 123 -1.50 22.41 -2.53
CA TYR A 123 -0.64 21.39 -1.93
C TYR A 123 0.32 21.97 -0.90
N THR A 124 0.99 23.08 -1.21
CA THR A 124 1.98 23.70 -0.32
C THR A 124 1.33 24.31 0.93
N THR A 125 0.16 24.96 0.79
CA THR A 125 -0.62 25.48 1.92
C THR A 125 -1.08 24.37 2.86
N ASN A 126 -1.51 23.23 2.31
CA ASN A 126 -2.06 22.12 3.09
C ASN A 126 -1.04 21.01 3.41
N GLN A 127 0.24 21.23 3.10
CA GLN A 127 1.28 20.21 3.17
C GLN A 127 1.36 19.58 4.57
N ASP A 128 1.39 20.40 5.62
CA ASP A 128 1.49 19.92 7.00
C ASP A 128 0.27 19.08 7.42
N LEU A 129 -0.94 19.50 7.03
CA LEU A 129 -2.17 18.76 7.25
C LEU A 129 -2.13 17.40 6.55
N ILE A 130 -1.75 17.38 5.27
CA ILE A 130 -1.65 16.16 4.45
C ILE A 130 -0.64 15.19 5.08
N PHE A 131 0.55 15.66 5.47
CA PHE A 131 1.56 14.81 6.11
C PHE A 131 1.14 14.34 7.51
N HIS A 132 0.43 15.16 8.28
CA HIS A 132 -0.10 14.76 9.57
C HIS A 132 -1.14 13.65 9.43
N LEU A 133 -2.13 13.84 8.56
CA LEU A 133 -3.19 12.86 8.30
C LEU A 133 -2.63 11.57 7.69
N TYR A 134 -1.72 11.68 6.71
CA TYR A 134 -1.07 10.51 6.14
C TYR A 134 -0.38 9.67 7.22
N ARG A 135 0.41 10.29 8.11
CA ARG A 135 1.07 9.58 9.21
C ARG A 135 0.07 8.95 10.17
N LEU A 136 -0.94 9.70 10.60
CA LEU A 136 -1.95 9.23 11.55
C LEU A 136 -2.69 7.99 11.02
N TRP A 137 -3.13 8.04 9.76
CA TRP A 137 -3.96 7.01 9.15
C TRP A 137 -3.15 5.84 8.60
N MET A 138 -1.98 6.08 7.99
CA MET A 138 -1.19 5.05 7.32
C MET A 138 -0.28 4.27 8.29
N CYS A 139 0.12 4.86 9.43
CA CYS A 139 1.03 4.22 10.39
C CYS A 139 0.55 2.84 10.87
N PRO A 140 -0.74 2.63 11.24
CA PRO A 140 -1.23 1.29 11.60
C PRO A 140 -1.01 0.23 10.51
N ALA A 141 -1.25 0.57 9.24
CA ALA A 141 -1.03 -0.32 8.11
C ALA A 141 0.46 -0.65 7.96
N LEU A 142 1.33 0.36 8.03
CA LEU A 142 2.78 0.21 7.94
C LEU A 142 3.37 -0.64 9.05
N VAL A 143 2.99 -0.37 10.31
CA VAL A 143 3.44 -1.14 11.48
C VAL A 143 3.00 -2.60 11.35
N TYR A 144 1.75 -2.83 10.94
CA TYR A 144 1.25 -4.18 10.69
C TYR A 144 2.05 -4.87 9.58
N GLY A 145 2.23 -4.22 8.42
CA GLY A 145 2.98 -4.76 7.28
C GLY A 145 4.42 -5.13 7.65
N ALA A 146 5.14 -4.19 8.27
CA ALA A 146 6.52 -4.40 8.71
C ALA A 146 6.64 -5.57 9.70
N TRP A 147 5.78 -5.62 10.72
CA TRP A 147 5.77 -6.71 11.69
C TRP A 147 5.53 -8.08 11.02
N ARG A 148 4.59 -8.15 10.07
CA ARG A 148 4.27 -9.39 9.34
C ARG A 148 5.43 -9.84 8.47
N ILE A 149 6.04 -8.92 7.72
CA ILE A 149 7.21 -9.21 6.87
C ILE A 149 8.36 -9.73 7.73
N ILE A 150 8.76 -8.99 8.77
CA ILE A 150 9.87 -9.36 9.65
C ILE A 150 9.62 -10.74 10.27
N ARG A 151 8.44 -10.96 10.85
CA ARG A 151 8.10 -12.25 11.46
C ARG A 151 8.12 -13.39 10.46
N GLY A 152 7.65 -13.16 9.24
CA GLY A 152 7.65 -14.13 8.14
C GLY A 152 9.07 -14.49 7.69
N VAL A 153 9.88 -13.48 7.43
CA VAL A 153 11.28 -13.58 6.99
C VAL A 153 12.12 -14.32 8.03
N VAL A 154 12.07 -13.90 9.30
CA VAL A 154 12.85 -14.52 10.39
C VAL A 154 12.54 -16.01 10.51
N ARG A 155 11.27 -16.41 10.39
CA ARG A 155 10.89 -17.83 10.43
C ARG A 155 11.32 -18.59 9.19
N ALA A 156 11.17 -18.00 8.00
CA ALA A 156 11.60 -18.61 6.74
C ALA A 156 13.12 -18.86 6.71
N PHE A 157 13.93 -17.90 7.17
CA PHE A 157 15.38 -18.05 7.30
C PHE A 157 15.76 -19.20 8.22
N ARG A 158 15.07 -19.35 9.35
CA ARG A 158 15.27 -20.47 10.29
C ARG A 158 14.68 -21.80 9.81
N GLY A 159 14.02 -21.81 8.65
CA GLY A 159 13.32 -23.00 8.12
C GLY A 159 12.09 -23.41 8.94
N TYR A 160 11.60 -22.54 9.82
CA TYR A 160 10.46 -22.83 10.68
C TYR A 160 9.15 -22.50 9.98
N ARG A 161 8.17 -23.40 10.13
CA ARG A 161 6.80 -23.14 9.68
C ARG A 161 6.18 -21.98 10.46
N ILE A 162 5.26 -21.28 9.81
CA ILE A 162 4.29 -20.45 10.52
C ILE A 162 3.38 -21.41 11.28
N ALA A 163 3.24 -21.23 12.60
CA ALA A 163 2.37 -22.06 13.42
C ALA A 163 0.91 -21.66 13.18
N HIS A 164 0.04 -22.66 12.98
CA HIS A 164 -1.41 -22.51 12.79
C HIS A 164 -1.82 -21.31 11.91
N PRO A 165 -1.37 -21.22 10.65
CA PRO A 165 -2.03 -20.31 9.73
C PRO A 165 -3.44 -20.85 9.57
N ARG A 166 -4.44 -20.36 10.33
CA ARG A 166 -5.84 -20.84 10.32
C ARG A 166 -6.18 -21.33 8.91
N SER A 167 -6.34 -22.62 8.65
CA SER A 167 -6.61 -23.03 7.27
C SER A 167 -7.96 -22.42 6.89
N TRP A 168 -8.05 -21.86 5.69
CA TRP A 168 -9.37 -21.71 5.07
C TRP A 168 -9.70 -23.14 4.63
N ASN A 169 -10.36 -23.87 5.52
CA ASN A 169 -11.03 -25.13 5.18
C ASN A 169 -12.35 -24.77 4.50
#